data_AF-A0A7S4HJ68-F1
#
_entry.id   AF-A0A7S4HJ68-F1
#
_cell.length_a   1.000
_cell.length_b   1.000
_cell.length_c   1.000
_cell.angle_alpha   90.00
_cell.angle_beta   90.00
_cell.angle_gamma   90.00
#
_symmetry.space_group_name_H-M   'P 1'
#
loop_
_entity.id
_entity.type
_entity.pdbx_description
1 polymer ?
#
loop_
_entity_poly.entity_id
_entity_poly.type
_entity_poly.pdbx_seq_one_letter_code
_entity_poly.pdbx_strand_id
1 'polypeptide(L)'
;EQLVALLGDLLVTQKAPDNKDLEQNYNQNVSDAIALFPTLQFGLDVNVRFRNITDFEFTKELTVFDLFNIRLVHGWLVDPDCEEFYNDVGDLSYNEVVEKLVYLSEHQNDESKDLTQEKNISLFMNSSASQLTAYGLEQLQNDIGESEFAVFFRNNHFSVLHKHEGTLYLLVTDQGYLYQQKIMWELFDSVDGDSQFVGADFKLYNPEDATPEGIVASNEMMADSQLAVQLQKEEEEAQLRAQEEQRLAQEKADHEMAMKLQQELDGQEGEPNVPAARPAQVPNVAAKPAPGVGSGSSQPTTLEELYTAHQQGAQLTPEQTQQLNAFLSQGNANGDCQVM
;
A
#
# COMPACT_ATOMS: atom_id res chain seq x y z
N GLU A 1 18.27 18.00 -13.34
CA GLU A 1 19.38 18.57 -14.14
C GLU A 1 20.50 19.19 -13.29
N GLN A 2 20.32 20.32 -12.60
CA GLN A 2 21.42 20.98 -11.86
C GLN A 2 22.14 20.09 -10.83
N LEU A 3 21.40 19.28 -10.07
CA LEU A 3 21.98 18.31 -9.12
C LEU A 3 22.84 17.25 -9.83
N VAL A 4 22.43 16.78 -11.01
CA VAL A 4 23.18 15.80 -11.81
C VAL A 4 24.50 16.40 -12.31
N ALA A 5 24.51 17.67 -12.69
CA ALA A 5 25.75 18.38 -13.05
C ALA A 5 26.70 18.49 -11.85
N LEU A 6 26.20 18.86 -10.66
CA LEU A 6 27.01 18.94 -9.43
C LEU A 6 27.60 17.58 -9.03
N LEU A 7 26.83 16.49 -9.15
CA LEU A 7 27.32 15.13 -8.89
C LEU A 7 28.42 14.72 -9.90
N GLY A 8 28.24 15.07 -11.18
CA GLY A 8 29.25 14.86 -12.22
C GLY A 8 30.56 15.63 -11.96
N ASP A 9 30.45 16.93 -11.65
CA ASP A 9 31.60 17.77 -11.32
C ASP A 9 32.34 17.24 -10.07
N LEU A 10 31.62 16.73 -9.07
CA LEU A 10 32.21 16.19 -7.84
C LEU A 10 32.97 14.87 -8.11
N LEU A 11 32.42 13.95 -8.92
CA LEU A 11 33.15 12.75 -9.35
C LEU A 11 34.41 13.10 -10.15
N VAL A 12 34.32 14.00 -11.13
CA VAL A 12 35.47 14.38 -11.97
C VAL A 12 36.57 15.11 -11.18
N THR A 13 36.22 15.74 -10.05
CA THR A 13 37.17 16.43 -9.17
C THR A 13 37.87 15.49 -8.17
N GLN A 14 37.36 14.26 -7.97
CA GLN A 14 38.06 13.27 -7.15
C GLN A 14 39.39 12.82 -7.78
N LYS A 15 40.32 12.37 -6.94
CA LYS A 15 41.57 11.78 -7.42
C LYS A 15 41.34 10.33 -7.85
N ALA A 16 41.63 10.05 -9.12
CA ALA A 16 41.84 8.68 -9.60
C ALA A 16 43.00 7.99 -8.83
N PRO A 17 42.95 6.65 -8.65
CA PRO A 17 44.00 5.90 -7.97
C PRO A 17 45.30 5.84 -8.80
N ASP A 18 46.47 5.91 -8.14
CA ASP A 18 47.79 5.97 -8.79
C ASP A 18 48.19 4.70 -9.61
N ASN A 19 47.43 3.61 -9.49
CA ASN A 19 47.69 2.36 -10.21
C ASN A 19 46.84 2.27 -11.49
N LYS A 20 47.48 2.14 -12.65
CA LYS A 20 46.84 2.12 -13.98
C LYS A 20 45.72 1.10 -14.15
N ASP A 21 45.83 -0.07 -13.54
CA ASP A 21 44.79 -1.11 -13.65
C ASP A 21 43.56 -0.73 -12.82
N LEU A 22 43.76 -0.05 -11.67
CA LEU A 22 42.69 0.52 -10.86
C LEU A 22 42.12 1.80 -11.50
N GLU A 23 42.94 2.59 -12.18
CA GLU A 23 42.54 3.78 -12.94
C GLU A 23 41.57 3.42 -14.06
N GLN A 24 41.82 2.32 -14.79
CA GLN A 24 40.87 1.83 -15.81
C GLN A 24 39.54 1.37 -15.21
N ASN A 25 39.57 0.63 -14.09
CA ASN A 25 38.34 0.20 -13.41
C ASN A 25 37.55 1.40 -12.85
N TYR A 26 38.25 2.34 -12.20
CA TYR A 26 37.66 3.59 -11.69
C TYR A 26 37.01 4.40 -12.81
N ASN A 27 37.69 4.60 -13.94
CA ASN A 27 37.13 5.32 -15.09
C ASN A 27 35.90 4.63 -15.69
N GLN A 28 35.84 3.29 -15.68
CA GLN A 28 34.65 2.56 -16.09
C GLN A 28 33.49 2.79 -15.11
N ASN A 29 33.73 2.64 -13.80
CA ASN A 29 32.71 2.84 -12.78
C ASN A 29 32.17 4.28 -12.79
N VAL A 30 33.03 5.29 -12.98
CA VAL A 30 32.63 6.69 -13.16
C VAL A 30 31.78 6.89 -14.42
N SER A 31 32.14 6.26 -15.55
CA SER A 31 31.33 6.32 -16.77
C SER A 31 29.95 5.68 -16.58
N ASP A 32 29.88 4.56 -15.87
CA ASP A 32 28.63 3.86 -15.58
C ASP A 32 27.76 4.70 -14.62
N ALA A 33 28.34 5.28 -13.57
CA ALA A 33 27.63 6.17 -12.64
C ALA A 33 27.08 7.44 -13.30
N ILE A 34 27.83 8.08 -14.21
CA ILE A 34 27.36 9.25 -14.97
C ILE A 34 26.16 8.88 -15.85
N ALA A 35 26.14 7.67 -16.42
CA ALA A 35 25.00 7.17 -17.21
C ALA A 35 23.74 6.89 -16.34
N LEU A 36 23.93 6.65 -15.04
CA LEU A 36 22.87 6.35 -14.08
C LEU A 36 22.30 7.58 -13.36
N PHE A 37 23.02 8.70 -13.28
CA PHE A 37 22.47 9.92 -12.64
C PHE A 37 21.10 10.38 -13.17
N PRO A 38 20.78 10.27 -14.48
CA PRO A 38 19.45 10.59 -14.99
C PRO A 38 18.35 9.60 -14.55
N THR A 39 18.71 8.37 -14.13
CA THR A 39 17.74 7.36 -13.68
C THR A 39 17.47 7.42 -12.19
N LEU A 40 18.43 7.86 -11.37
CA LEU A 40 18.28 8.01 -9.91
C LEU A 40 17.04 8.85 -9.49
N GLN A 41 16.62 9.82 -10.32
CA GLN A 41 15.43 10.64 -10.06
C GLN A 41 14.10 9.87 -10.17
N PHE A 42 14.10 8.67 -10.74
CA PHE A 42 12.91 7.82 -10.92
C PHE A 42 12.85 6.66 -9.90
N GLY A 43 13.87 6.53 -9.05
CA GLY A 43 14.04 5.41 -8.12
C GLY A 43 15.36 4.68 -8.33
N LEU A 44 15.67 3.82 -7.37
CA LEU A 44 16.86 2.98 -7.35
C LEU A 44 16.46 1.61 -6.81
N ASP A 45 16.57 0.58 -7.65
CA ASP A 45 16.25 -0.78 -7.25
C ASP A 45 17.34 -1.34 -6.33
N VAL A 46 16.96 -1.77 -5.13
CA VAL A 46 17.85 -2.36 -4.13
C VAL A 46 17.24 -3.64 -3.57
N ASN A 47 18.08 -4.66 -3.36
CA ASN A 47 17.70 -5.92 -2.75
C ASN A 47 18.52 -6.10 -1.48
N VAL A 48 17.89 -6.03 -0.31
CA VAL A 48 18.55 -6.17 1.01
C VAL A 48 18.76 -7.64 1.36
N ARG A 49 19.75 -7.93 2.22
CA ARG A 49 19.84 -9.18 2.99
C ARG A 49 19.71 -8.87 4.48
N PHE A 50 19.38 -9.86 5.29
CA PHE A 50 18.93 -9.61 6.67
C PHE A 50 20.04 -9.71 7.73
N ARG A 51 21.33 -9.76 7.34
CA ARG A 51 22.43 -10.12 8.25
C ARG A 51 23.17 -8.93 8.86
N ASN A 52 23.71 -8.03 8.05
CA ASN A 52 24.40 -6.82 8.51
C ASN A 52 23.78 -5.57 7.86
N ILE A 53 23.90 -4.41 8.52
CA ILE A 53 23.28 -3.15 8.05
C ILE A 53 23.74 -2.68 6.66
N THR A 54 24.83 -3.22 6.13
CA THR A 54 25.40 -2.89 4.80
C THR A 54 25.11 -3.96 3.73
N ASP A 55 24.37 -5.03 4.05
CA ASP A 55 24.28 -6.19 3.16
C ASP A 55 23.21 -6.00 2.08
N PHE A 56 23.62 -5.42 0.95
CA PHE A 56 22.81 -5.37 -0.27
C PHE A 56 23.30 -6.39 -1.30
N GLU A 57 22.43 -6.81 -2.20
CA GLU A 57 22.86 -7.45 -3.45
C GLU A 57 23.61 -6.44 -4.31
N PHE A 58 24.76 -6.83 -4.86
CA PHE A 58 25.56 -5.94 -5.70
C PHE A 58 24.85 -5.70 -7.03
N THR A 59 24.29 -4.51 -7.18
CA THR A 59 23.83 -3.96 -8.46
C THR A 59 24.84 -2.91 -8.95
N LYS A 60 24.83 -2.59 -10.25
CA LYS A 60 25.75 -1.56 -10.79
C LYS A 60 25.42 -0.20 -10.22
N GLU A 61 24.16 0.01 -9.90
CA GLU A 61 23.57 1.24 -9.46
C GLU A 61 24.03 1.59 -8.04
N LEU A 62 24.37 0.60 -7.20
CA LEU A 62 24.99 0.82 -5.89
C LEU A 62 26.44 1.34 -5.95
N THR A 63 27.17 1.12 -7.05
CA THR A 63 28.57 1.60 -7.18
C THR A 63 28.70 3.12 -7.07
N VAL A 64 27.60 3.86 -7.24
CA VAL A 64 27.54 5.31 -7.03
C VAL A 64 27.90 5.69 -5.59
N PHE A 65 27.48 4.90 -4.60
CA PHE A 65 27.75 5.16 -3.19
C PHE A 65 29.23 4.91 -2.86
N ASP A 66 29.80 3.82 -3.40
CA ASP A 66 31.23 3.52 -3.30
C ASP A 66 32.10 4.63 -3.89
N LEU A 67 31.74 5.16 -5.07
CA LEU A 67 32.46 6.25 -5.73
C LEU A 67 32.42 7.54 -4.90
N PHE A 68 31.29 7.87 -4.27
CA PHE A 68 31.22 9.02 -3.36
C PHE A 68 31.82 8.74 -1.97
N ASN A 69 32.25 7.51 -1.68
CA ASN A 69 32.69 7.06 -0.36
C ASN A 69 31.61 7.35 0.72
N ILE A 70 30.35 7.06 0.38
CA ILE A 70 29.19 7.19 1.27
C ILE A 70 28.68 5.78 1.54
N ARG A 71 28.43 5.44 2.81
CA ARG A 71 27.85 4.14 3.15
C ARG A 71 26.35 4.13 2.85
N LEU A 72 25.87 3.12 2.14
CA LEU A 72 24.45 2.76 2.10
C LEU A 72 24.18 1.76 3.22
N VAL A 73 23.15 2.00 4.02
CA VAL A 73 22.75 1.16 5.16
C VAL A 73 21.24 0.94 5.23
N HIS A 74 20.81 -0.14 5.89
CA HIS A 74 19.40 -0.42 6.21
C HIS A 74 19.30 -1.00 7.63
N GLY A 75 18.10 -0.97 8.21
CA GLY A 75 17.81 -1.49 9.56
C GLY A 75 16.96 -2.76 9.58
N TRP A 76 16.78 -3.40 8.42
CA TRP A 76 15.98 -4.61 8.28
C TRP A 76 16.83 -5.86 8.53
N LEU A 77 17.12 -6.14 9.80
CA LEU A 77 17.96 -7.28 10.21
C LEU A 77 17.17 -8.34 10.98
N VAL A 78 17.57 -9.59 10.83
CA VAL A 78 17.11 -10.70 11.69
C VAL A 78 17.98 -10.80 12.94
N ASP A 79 17.34 -10.92 14.10
CA ASP A 79 18.02 -11.06 15.39
C ASP A 79 18.74 -12.43 15.48
N PRO A 80 20.06 -12.48 15.74
CA PRO A 80 20.80 -13.72 15.95
C PRO A 80 20.32 -14.57 17.13
N ASP A 81 19.71 -13.95 18.16
CA ASP A 81 19.17 -14.69 19.31
C ASP A 81 17.91 -15.49 18.91
N CYS A 82 17.25 -15.12 17.80
CA CYS A 82 16.18 -15.90 17.19
C CYS A 82 16.73 -16.91 16.17
N GLU A 83 17.40 -17.98 16.65
CA GLU A 83 18.02 -19.01 15.80
C GLU A 83 17.11 -19.52 14.66
N GLU A 84 15.80 -19.68 14.91
CA GLU A 84 14.85 -20.14 13.89
C GLU A 84 14.76 -19.17 12.70
N PHE A 85 14.53 -17.88 12.95
CA PHE A 85 14.49 -16.86 11.89
C PHE A 85 15.88 -16.66 11.27
N TYR A 86 16.94 -16.65 12.09
CA TYR A 86 18.30 -16.42 11.61
C TYR A 86 18.76 -17.50 10.60
N ASN A 87 18.43 -18.76 10.86
CA ASN A 87 18.75 -19.88 9.96
C ASN A 87 17.87 -19.89 8.69
N ASP A 88 16.59 -19.51 8.79
CA ASP A 88 15.66 -19.58 7.66
C ASP A 88 15.72 -18.37 6.72
N VAL A 89 16.13 -17.20 7.22
CA VAL A 89 16.11 -15.89 6.53
C VAL A 89 17.50 -15.25 6.38
N GLY A 90 18.41 -15.41 7.35
CA GLY A 90 19.59 -14.54 7.48
C GLY A 90 20.62 -14.59 6.33
N ASP A 91 20.73 -15.72 5.62
CA ASP A 91 21.60 -15.86 4.44
C ASP A 91 20.96 -15.35 3.14
N LEU A 92 19.64 -15.10 3.13
CA LEU A 92 18.87 -14.79 1.93
C LEU A 92 18.72 -13.27 1.73
N SER A 93 18.55 -12.87 0.47
CA SER A 93 18.04 -11.55 0.11
C SER A 93 16.51 -11.49 0.12
N TYR A 94 15.94 -10.29 0.11
CA TYR A 94 14.48 -10.09 0.06
C TYR A 94 13.84 -10.85 -1.12
N ASN A 95 14.43 -10.79 -2.32
CA ASN A 95 13.93 -11.53 -3.48
C ASN A 95 13.95 -13.05 -3.25
N GLU A 96 15.06 -13.59 -2.73
CA GLU A 96 15.19 -15.03 -2.44
C GLU A 96 14.23 -15.49 -1.32
N VAL A 97 13.95 -14.63 -0.34
CA VAL A 97 12.94 -14.89 0.70
C VAL A 97 11.54 -14.95 0.11
N VAL A 98 11.18 -14.02 -0.76
CA VAL A 98 9.86 -14.01 -1.43
C VAL A 98 9.72 -15.23 -2.34
N GLU A 99 10.73 -15.56 -3.16
CA GLU A 99 10.72 -16.78 -3.99
C GLU A 99 10.60 -18.07 -3.15
N LYS A 100 11.34 -18.17 -2.04
CA LYS A 100 11.26 -19.30 -1.10
C LYS A 100 9.88 -19.41 -0.46
N LEU A 101 9.25 -18.30 -0.07
CA LEU A 101 7.91 -18.27 0.50
C LEU A 101 6.85 -18.71 -0.52
N VAL A 102 6.92 -18.24 -1.77
CA VAL A 102 6.04 -18.71 -2.84
C VAL A 102 6.23 -20.22 -3.04
N TYR A 103 7.48 -20.69 -3.18
CA TYR A 103 7.80 -22.10 -3.38
C TYR A 103 7.19 -23.00 -2.29
N LEU A 104 7.36 -22.63 -1.01
CA LEU A 104 6.82 -23.37 0.14
C LEU A 104 5.28 -23.37 0.13
N SER A 105 4.63 -22.24 -0.17
CA SER A 105 3.17 -22.15 -0.23
C SER A 105 2.54 -22.96 -1.39
N GLU A 106 3.23 -23.10 -2.52
CA GLU A 106 2.80 -23.96 -3.64
C GLU A 106 3.07 -25.45 -3.38
N HIS A 107 4.14 -25.76 -2.63
CA HIS A 107 4.59 -27.13 -2.35
C HIS A 107 4.30 -27.54 -0.90
N GLN A 108 3.08 -27.28 -0.41
CA GLN A 108 2.56 -27.80 0.86
C GLN A 108 2.41 -29.34 0.85
N ASN A 109 3.55 -30.03 0.79
CA ASN A 109 3.68 -31.41 1.22
C ASN A 109 3.55 -31.46 2.75
N ASP A 110 3.02 -32.55 3.29
CA ASP A 110 2.83 -32.78 4.74
C ASP A 110 4.16 -32.91 5.54
N GLU A 111 5.28 -32.44 5.01
CA GLU A 111 6.55 -32.37 5.75
C GLU A 111 6.49 -31.22 6.76
N SER A 112 6.49 -31.58 8.05
CA SER A 112 6.33 -30.62 9.15
C SER A 112 7.39 -29.52 9.20
N LYS A 113 8.55 -29.75 8.57
CA LYS A 113 9.63 -28.75 8.47
C LYS A 113 9.27 -27.61 7.52
N ASP A 114 8.83 -27.91 6.32
CA ASP A 114 8.51 -26.91 5.28
C ASP A 114 7.39 -25.99 5.79
N LEU A 115 6.36 -26.56 6.42
CA LEU A 115 5.28 -25.85 7.11
C LEU A 115 5.72 -25.01 8.32
N THR A 116 6.90 -25.28 8.89
CA THR A 116 7.48 -24.49 9.99
C THR A 116 8.32 -23.34 9.42
N GLN A 117 9.14 -23.62 8.39
CA GLN A 117 9.90 -22.59 7.67
C GLN A 117 8.98 -21.55 6.99
N GLU A 118 7.90 -21.99 6.34
CA GLU A 118 6.89 -21.10 5.75
C GLU A 118 6.33 -20.13 6.79
N LYS A 119 5.96 -20.63 7.97
CA LYS A 119 5.44 -19.82 9.08
C LYS A 119 6.48 -18.88 9.65
N ASN A 120 7.70 -19.35 9.85
CA ASN A 120 8.78 -18.55 10.44
C ASN A 120 9.16 -17.38 9.53
N ILE A 121 9.31 -17.64 8.23
CA ILE A 121 9.57 -16.60 7.23
C ILE A 121 8.38 -15.64 7.12
N SER A 122 7.15 -16.15 7.03
CA SER A 122 5.94 -15.33 6.94
C SER A 122 5.75 -14.44 8.18
N LEU A 123 6.02 -14.97 9.37
CA LEU A 123 5.92 -14.24 10.63
C LEU A 123 6.96 -13.12 10.68
N PHE A 124 8.22 -13.38 10.32
CA PHE A 124 9.25 -12.36 10.22
C PHE A 124 8.88 -11.26 9.22
N MET A 125 8.45 -11.62 8.01
CA MET A 125 8.08 -10.63 6.97
C MET A 125 6.88 -9.76 7.38
N ASN A 126 5.90 -10.34 8.09
CA ASN A 126 4.74 -9.60 8.58
C ASN A 126 5.07 -8.72 9.80
N SER A 127 5.89 -9.18 10.74
CA SER A 127 6.27 -8.39 11.93
C SER A 127 7.25 -7.26 11.59
N SER A 128 8.11 -7.46 10.60
CA SER A 128 9.10 -6.48 10.13
C SER A 128 8.67 -5.71 8.87
N ALA A 129 7.36 -5.65 8.59
CA ALA A 129 6.81 -4.97 7.40
C ALA A 129 7.14 -3.46 7.30
N SER A 130 7.60 -2.82 8.39
CA SER A 130 8.09 -1.44 8.43
C SER A 130 9.56 -1.28 7.98
N GLN A 131 10.16 -2.36 7.47
CA GLN A 131 11.55 -2.48 6.98
C GLN A 131 12.62 -2.02 7.99
N LEU A 132 12.31 -2.13 9.28
CA LEU A 132 13.18 -1.78 10.38
C LEU A 132 12.88 -2.70 11.57
N THR A 133 13.92 -3.24 12.20
CA THR A 133 13.80 -4.09 13.39
C THR A 133 14.50 -3.44 14.58
N ALA A 134 14.09 -3.79 15.80
CA ALA A 134 14.73 -3.26 17.02
C ALA A 134 16.23 -3.61 17.06
N TYR A 135 16.58 -4.86 16.73
CA TYR A 135 17.97 -5.30 16.57
C TYR A 135 18.71 -4.49 15.48
N GLY A 136 18.10 -4.27 14.31
CA GLY A 136 18.69 -3.47 13.24
C GLY A 136 18.91 -2.00 13.62
N LEU A 137 18.01 -1.41 14.41
CA LEU A 137 18.17 -0.07 14.98
C LEU A 137 19.36 0.00 15.97
N GLU A 138 19.51 -1.00 16.84
CA GLU A 138 20.66 -1.10 17.74
C GLU A 138 21.99 -1.27 16.96
N GLN A 139 22.00 -2.10 15.92
CA GLN A 139 23.19 -2.26 15.05
C GLN A 139 23.55 -0.96 14.32
N LEU A 140 22.56 -0.20 13.83
CA LEU A 140 22.79 1.13 13.26
C LEU A 140 23.37 2.11 14.31
N GLN A 141 22.86 2.09 15.55
CA GLN A 141 23.41 2.93 16.62
C GLN A 141 24.85 2.56 16.98
N ASN A 142 25.23 1.29 16.88
CA ASN A 142 26.57 0.80 17.22
C ASN A 142 27.60 1.01 16.08
N ASP A 143 27.25 0.71 14.83
CA ASP A 143 28.19 0.68 13.70
C ASP A 143 28.34 2.03 12.96
N ILE A 144 27.34 2.92 13.02
CA ILE A 144 27.49 4.29 12.50
C ILE A 144 28.46 5.08 13.39
N GLY A 145 29.46 5.71 12.77
CA GLY A 145 30.46 6.53 13.43
C GLY A 145 29.89 7.85 13.92
N GLU A 146 30.44 8.37 15.01
CA GLU A 146 30.07 9.70 15.53
C GLU A 146 30.41 10.80 14.49
N SER A 147 29.45 11.69 14.23
CA SER A 147 29.51 12.70 13.16
C SER A 147 29.64 12.17 11.71
N GLU A 148 29.36 10.88 11.47
CA GLU A 148 29.30 10.29 10.13
C GLU A 148 27.99 10.64 9.41
N PHE A 149 28.00 10.64 8.06
CA PHE A 149 26.81 10.67 7.23
C PHE A 149 26.72 9.39 6.39
N ALA A 150 25.55 8.77 6.38
CA ALA A 150 25.23 7.58 5.58
C ALA A 150 23.90 7.79 4.83
N VAL A 151 23.65 7.01 3.80
CA VAL A 151 22.33 6.91 3.17
C VAL A 151 21.61 5.73 3.81
N PHE A 152 20.43 5.96 4.35
CA PHE A 152 19.59 4.95 5.00
C PHE A 152 18.40 4.59 4.11
N PHE A 153 18.23 3.30 3.83
CA PHE A 153 17.11 2.76 3.08
C PHE A 153 16.06 2.17 4.03
N ARG A 154 14.81 2.65 3.90
CA ARG A 154 13.63 2.14 4.61
C ARG A 154 12.35 2.47 3.84
N ASN A 155 11.40 1.54 3.78
CA ASN A 155 10.07 1.71 3.18
C ASN A 155 10.12 2.26 1.74
N ASN A 156 11.05 1.74 0.93
CA ASN A 156 11.33 2.19 -0.44
C ASN A 156 11.76 3.66 -0.56
N HIS A 157 12.22 4.28 0.53
CA HIS A 157 12.75 5.64 0.60
C HIS A 157 14.24 5.64 0.98
N PHE A 158 14.98 6.64 0.49
CA PHE A 158 16.37 6.89 0.85
C PHE A 158 16.46 8.20 1.65
N SER A 159 16.84 8.11 2.91
CA SER A 159 17.02 9.26 3.81
C SER A 159 18.51 9.47 4.13
N VAL A 160 18.92 10.70 4.43
CA VAL A 160 20.28 10.95 4.94
C VAL A 160 20.29 10.67 6.43
N LEU A 161 21.08 9.69 6.87
CA LEU A 161 21.30 9.35 8.27
C LEU A 161 22.55 10.04 8.79
N HIS A 162 22.47 10.61 9.98
CA HIS A 162 23.57 11.23 10.69
C HIS A 162 23.59 10.78 12.16
N LYS A 163 24.77 10.74 12.77
CA LYS A 163 24.93 10.45 14.20
C LYS A 163 25.54 11.63 14.92
N HIS A 164 24.87 12.12 15.96
CA HIS A 164 25.31 13.25 16.77
C HIS A 164 25.07 12.98 18.26
N GLU A 165 26.10 13.19 19.08
CA GLU A 165 26.09 12.91 20.53
C GLU A 165 25.59 11.50 20.88
N GLY A 166 25.98 10.50 20.07
CA GLY A 166 25.57 9.11 20.23
C GLY A 166 24.15 8.78 19.76
N THR A 167 23.38 9.76 19.26
CA THR A 167 21.99 9.61 18.81
C THR A 167 21.90 9.66 17.28
N LEU A 168 21.00 8.89 16.69
CA LEU A 168 20.77 8.89 15.24
C LEU A 168 19.69 9.90 14.83
N TYR A 169 19.87 10.49 13.65
CA TYR A 169 18.99 11.49 13.07
C TYR A 169 18.81 11.26 11.57
N LEU A 170 17.59 11.44 11.07
CA LEU A 170 17.27 11.45 9.64
C LEU A 170 17.05 12.88 9.15
N LEU A 171 17.58 13.23 7.98
CA LEU A 171 17.36 14.56 7.39
C LEU A 171 15.92 14.69 6.88
N VAL A 172 15.22 15.73 7.32
CA VAL A 172 13.86 16.04 6.87
C VAL A 172 13.93 16.70 5.50
N THR A 173 13.43 16.00 4.47
CA THR A 173 13.41 16.48 3.08
C THR A 173 12.00 16.74 2.52
N ASP A 174 10.94 16.51 3.32
CA ASP A 174 9.56 16.69 2.89
C ASP A 174 9.19 18.18 2.71
N GLN A 175 8.49 18.48 1.61
CA GLN A 175 8.12 19.85 1.23
C GLN A 175 7.17 20.53 2.23
N GLY A 176 6.43 19.79 3.05
CA GLY A 176 5.58 20.33 4.11
C GLY A 176 6.35 21.16 5.15
N TYR A 177 7.64 20.86 5.35
CA TYR A 177 8.51 21.58 6.29
C TYR A 177 9.25 22.78 5.66
N LEU A 178 9.04 23.08 4.37
CA LEU A 178 9.77 24.14 3.63
C LEU A 178 9.73 25.51 4.32
N TYR A 179 8.64 25.85 5.00
CA TYR A 179 8.47 27.12 5.72
C TYR A 179 8.87 27.06 7.20
N GLN A 180 9.18 25.87 7.72
CA GLN A 180 9.54 25.62 9.11
C GLN A 180 11.07 25.47 9.25
N GLN A 181 11.81 26.55 8.97
CA GLN A 181 13.29 26.57 8.93
C GLN A 181 14.01 26.13 10.23
N LYS A 182 13.29 25.89 11.33
CA LYS A 182 13.81 25.34 12.58
C LYS A 182 13.68 23.81 12.68
N ILE A 183 13.07 23.15 11.71
CA ILE A 183 13.09 21.69 11.56
C ILE A 183 14.08 21.34 10.47
N MET A 184 15.01 20.45 10.76
CA MET A 184 16.02 19.97 9.82
C MET A 184 16.24 18.46 9.96
N TRP A 185 16.18 17.95 11.19
CA TRP A 185 16.45 16.56 11.50
C TRP A 185 15.26 15.96 12.25
N GLU A 186 15.05 14.67 12.04
CA GLU A 186 14.09 13.81 12.72
C GLU A 186 14.87 12.86 13.63
N LEU A 187 14.45 12.71 14.88
CA LEU A 187 15.05 11.78 15.84
C LEU A 187 14.79 10.34 15.43
N PHE A 188 15.84 9.53 15.33
CA PHE A 188 15.75 8.13 14.90
C PHE A 188 16.08 7.18 16.07
N ASP A 189 15.14 7.10 17.02
CA ASP A 189 15.26 6.34 18.27
C ASP A 189 14.24 5.19 18.41
N SER A 190 13.23 5.14 17.54
CA SER A 190 12.11 4.19 17.61
C SER A 190 11.76 3.58 16.24
N VAL A 191 11.10 2.42 16.27
CA VAL A 191 10.65 1.73 15.04
C VAL A 191 9.29 2.26 14.57
N ASP A 192 8.45 2.72 15.50
CA ASP A 192 7.03 3.04 15.27
C ASP A 192 6.78 4.38 14.56
N GLY A 193 7.78 5.27 14.49
CA GLY A 193 7.69 6.53 13.75
C GLY A 193 7.07 7.71 14.52
N ASP A 194 6.87 7.58 15.83
CA ASP A 194 6.56 8.70 16.74
C ASP A 194 7.81 9.56 17.02
N SER A 195 8.48 10.00 15.95
CA SER A 195 9.75 10.71 15.98
C SER A 195 9.59 12.19 16.36
N GLN A 196 10.56 12.72 17.11
CA GLN A 196 10.63 14.15 17.45
C GLN A 196 11.52 14.92 16.46
N PHE A 197 11.10 16.12 16.08
CA PHE A 197 11.89 16.98 15.19
C PHE A 197 12.88 17.86 15.96
N VAL A 198 14.08 18.05 15.39
CA VAL A 198 15.13 18.91 15.92
C VAL A 198 15.68 19.86 14.84
N GLY A 199 16.24 20.99 15.29
CA GLY A 199 16.85 21.98 14.43
C GLY A 199 18.27 21.63 13.98
N ALA A 200 18.88 22.53 13.20
CA ALA A 200 20.27 22.40 12.74
C ALA A 200 21.32 22.35 13.87
N ASP A 201 20.93 22.72 15.10
CA ASP A 201 21.73 22.67 16.32
C ASP A 201 21.34 21.50 17.24
N PHE A 202 20.63 20.50 16.70
CA PHE A 202 20.13 19.28 17.34
C PHE A 202 19.24 19.51 18.58
N LYS A 203 18.71 20.72 18.76
CA LYS A 203 17.72 21.00 19.81
C LYS A 203 16.30 20.69 19.35
N LEU A 204 15.53 20.09 20.26
CA LEU A 204 14.10 19.80 20.09
C LEU A 204 13.33 21.03 19.62
N TYR A 205 12.55 20.86 18.55
CA TYR A 205 11.66 21.88 18.03
C TYR A 205 10.48 22.09 18.99
N ASN A 206 10.32 23.32 19.48
CA ASN A 206 9.15 23.74 20.25
C ASN A 206 8.21 24.53 19.32
N PRO A 207 6.90 24.24 19.23
CA PRO A 207 5.98 25.03 18.39
C PRO A 207 5.90 26.54 18.75
N GLU A 208 6.28 26.95 19.97
CA GLU A 208 6.41 28.37 20.33
C GLU A 208 7.55 29.10 19.60
N ASP A 209 8.52 28.36 19.06
CA ASP A 209 9.67 28.88 18.32
C ASP A 209 9.37 29.12 16.83
N ALA A 210 8.17 28.82 16.34
CA ALA A 210 7.79 28.95 14.93
C ALA A 210 8.06 30.37 14.38
N THR A 211 8.73 30.45 13.23
CA THR A 211 8.98 31.72 12.54
C THR A 211 7.65 32.34 12.08
N PRO A 212 7.51 33.68 12.04
CA PRO A 212 6.27 34.33 11.58
C PRO A 212 5.83 33.87 10.19
N GLU A 213 6.79 33.60 9.30
CA GLU A 213 6.58 33.09 7.95
C GLU A 213 6.01 31.65 7.96
N GLY A 214 6.49 30.79 8.87
CA GLY A 214 5.95 29.44 9.06
C GLY A 214 4.52 29.45 9.61
N ILE A 215 4.22 30.34 10.57
CA ILE A 215 2.86 30.50 11.12
C ILE A 215 1.88 30.99 10.06
N VAL A 216 2.29 31.95 9.21
CA VAL A 216 1.47 32.44 8.10
C VAL A 216 1.23 31.34 7.07
N ALA A 217 2.28 30.62 6.65
CA ALA A 217 2.15 29.52 5.69
C ALA A 217 1.27 28.36 6.22
N SER A 218 1.40 28.00 7.51
CA SER A 218 0.52 26.99 8.13
C SER A 218 -0.95 27.45 8.19
N ASN A 219 -1.22 28.72 8.44
CA ASN A 219 -2.59 29.26 8.38
C ASN A 219 -3.14 29.28 6.94
N GLU A 220 -2.32 29.62 5.94
CA GLU A 220 -2.72 29.57 4.52
C GLU A 220 -3.00 28.14 4.05
N MET A 221 -2.15 27.17 4.42
CA MET A 221 -2.36 25.75 4.14
C MET A 221 -3.61 25.18 4.84
N MET A 222 -3.87 25.57 6.09
CA MET A 222 -5.12 25.20 6.78
C MET A 222 -6.35 25.84 6.12
N ALA A 223 -6.25 27.07 5.61
CA ALA A 223 -7.34 27.73 4.91
C ALA A 223 -7.64 27.05 3.55
N ASP A 224 -6.62 26.67 2.79
CA ASP A 224 -6.76 25.96 1.52
C ASP A 224 -7.34 24.55 1.71
N SER A 225 -6.87 23.82 2.74
CA SER A 225 -7.44 22.53 3.15
C SER A 225 -8.92 22.63 3.55
N GLN A 226 -9.30 23.66 4.32
CA GLN A 226 -10.70 23.92 4.67
C GLN A 226 -11.55 24.26 3.44
N LEU A 227 -11.01 25.04 2.50
CA LEU A 227 -11.69 25.38 1.25
C LEU A 227 -11.92 24.13 0.38
N ALA A 228 -10.93 23.25 0.25
CA ALA A 228 -11.04 21.99 -0.49
C ALA A 228 -12.12 21.07 0.08
N VAL A 229 -12.13 20.88 1.41
CA VAL A 229 -13.18 20.10 2.11
C VAL A 229 -14.57 20.73 1.90
N GLN A 230 -14.66 22.06 1.90
CA GLN A 230 -15.94 22.75 1.71
C GLN A 230 -16.47 22.61 0.28
N LEU A 231 -15.60 22.70 -0.74
CA LEU A 231 -15.96 22.45 -2.13
C LEU A 231 -16.42 21.02 -2.37
N GLN A 232 -15.70 20.02 -1.82
CA GLN A 232 -16.08 18.61 -1.91
C GLN A 232 -17.47 18.35 -1.32
N LYS A 233 -17.76 18.95 -0.15
CA LYS A 233 -19.07 18.83 0.49
C LYS A 233 -20.19 19.51 -0.30
N GLU A 234 -19.93 20.68 -0.89
CA GLU A 234 -20.91 21.37 -1.74
C GLU A 234 -21.21 20.57 -3.01
N GLU A 235 -20.22 19.87 -3.58
CA GLU A 235 -20.40 18.97 -4.70
C GLU A 235 -21.24 17.73 -4.33
N GLU A 236 -20.96 17.07 -3.19
CA GLU A 236 -21.80 15.96 -2.68
C GLU A 236 -23.25 16.40 -2.44
N GLU A 237 -23.46 17.56 -1.82
CA GLU A 237 -24.82 18.10 -1.61
C GLU A 237 -25.53 18.42 -2.94
N ALA A 238 -24.81 18.93 -3.94
CA ALA A 238 -25.38 19.19 -5.26
C ALA A 238 -25.76 17.90 -6.00
N GLN A 239 -24.90 16.86 -5.93
CA GLN A 239 -25.19 15.53 -6.48
C GLN A 239 -26.40 14.89 -5.80
N LEU A 240 -26.51 14.99 -4.47
CA LEU A 240 -27.65 14.45 -3.72
C LEU A 240 -28.96 15.14 -4.13
N ARG A 241 -28.97 16.48 -4.20
CA ARG A 241 -30.15 17.25 -4.64
C ARG A 241 -30.57 16.87 -6.06
N ALA A 242 -29.62 16.70 -6.99
CA ALA A 242 -29.92 16.27 -8.36
C ALA A 242 -30.54 14.86 -8.41
N GLN A 243 -30.06 13.92 -7.60
CA GLN A 243 -30.65 12.58 -7.48
C GLN A 243 -32.07 12.63 -6.88
N GLU A 244 -32.32 13.46 -5.87
CA GLU A 244 -33.64 13.60 -5.28
C GLU A 244 -34.65 14.26 -6.24
N GLU A 245 -34.25 15.30 -6.97
CA GLU A 245 -35.06 15.91 -8.02
C GLU A 245 -35.41 14.91 -9.13
N GLN A 246 -34.44 14.09 -9.55
CA GLN A 246 -34.66 13.04 -10.55
C GLN A 246 -35.63 11.96 -10.04
N ARG A 247 -35.48 11.52 -8.78
CA ARG A 247 -36.39 10.55 -8.12
C ARG A 247 -37.81 11.10 -8.05
N LEU A 248 -37.98 12.36 -7.64
CA LEU A 248 -39.29 13.00 -7.50
C LEU A 248 -39.96 13.26 -8.87
N ALA A 249 -39.17 13.59 -9.90
CA ALA A 249 -39.65 13.71 -11.27
C ALA A 249 -40.13 12.36 -11.83
N GLN A 250 -39.43 11.26 -11.52
CA GLN A 250 -39.82 9.91 -11.93
C GLN A 250 -41.08 9.43 -11.20
N GLU A 251 -41.18 9.61 -9.88
CA GLU A 251 -42.38 9.28 -9.11
C GLU A 251 -43.62 10.04 -9.62
N LYS A 252 -43.45 11.32 -10.00
CA LYS A 252 -44.53 12.11 -10.60
C LYS A 252 -44.94 11.60 -11.98
N ALA A 253 -43.98 11.19 -12.81
CA ALA A 253 -44.25 10.62 -14.14
C ALA A 253 -44.99 9.27 -14.03
N ASP A 254 -44.58 8.40 -13.11
CA ASP A 254 -45.23 7.12 -12.84
C ASP A 254 -46.67 7.34 -12.31
N HIS A 255 -46.88 8.33 -11.44
CA HIS A 255 -48.21 8.69 -10.94
C HIS A 255 -49.13 9.22 -12.06
N GLU A 256 -48.62 10.08 -12.96
CA GLU A 256 -49.37 10.58 -14.11
C GLU A 256 -49.73 9.45 -15.09
N MET A 257 -48.80 8.52 -15.32
CA MET A 257 -49.04 7.33 -16.15
C MET A 257 -50.12 6.41 -15.55
N ALA A 258 -50.06 6.17 -14.24
CA ALA A 258 -51.05 5.35 -13.53
C ALA A 258 -52.46 5.96 -13.59
N MET A 259 -52.59 7.27 -13.36
CA MET A 259 -53.85 8.00 -13.49
C MET A 259 -54.44 7.91 -14.90
N LYS A 260 -53.60 8.00 -15.95
CA LYS A 260 -54.04 7.86 -17.33
C LYS A 260 -54.52 6.44 -17.65
N LEU A 261 -53.82 5.42 -17.15
CA LEU A 261 -54.20 4.02 -17.36
C LEU A 261 -55.56 3.69 -16.70
N GLN A 262 -55.81 4.22 -15.50
CA GLN A 262 -57.11 4.13 -14.81
C GLN A 262 -58.23 4.73 -15.66
N GLN A 263 -57.98 5.88 -16.28
CA GLN A 263 -58.96 6.61 -17.09
C GLN A 263 -59.27 5.93 -18.44
N GLU A 264 -58.31 5.20 -19.02
CA GLU A 264 -58.53 4.37 -20.21
C GLU A 264 -59.35 3.11 -19.90
N LEU A 265 -59.19 2.52 -18.70
CA LEU A 265 -60.00 1.39 -18.23
C LEU A 265 -61.45 1.80 -17.96
N ASP A 266 -61.67 2.87 -17.20
CA ASP A 266 -63.02 3.42 -16.92
C ASP A 266 -63.74 3.84 -18.22
N GLY A 267 -63.00 4.14 -19.29
CA GLY A 267 -63.53 4.45 -20.61
C GLY A 267 -64.03 3.25 -21.44
N GLN A 268 -63.77 2.00 -21.01
CA GLN A 268 -64.18 0.79 -21.74
C GLN A 268 -65.32 -0.01 -21.07
N GLU A 269 -65.69 0.28 -19.82
CA GLU A 269 -66.76 -0.45 -19.11
C GLU A 269 -68.20 0.02 -19.48
N GLY A 270 -68.47 0.12 -20.79
CA GLY A 270 -69.61 0.85 -21.36
C GLY A 270 -70.72 0.07 -22.09
N GLU A 271 -70.70 -1.27 -22.19
CA GLU A 271 -71.80 -2.05 -22.78
C GLU A 271 -72.08 -3.41 -22.09
N PRO A 272 -73.34 -3.76 -21.77
CA PRO A 272 -73.70 -5.04 -21.12
C PRO A 272 -74.28 -6.13 -22.08
N ASN A 273 -73.56 -7.28 -22.14
CA ASN A 273 -74.00 -8.71 -22.09
C ASN A 273 -75.53 -9.04 -22.05
N VAL A 274 -76.15 -10.12 -22.62
CA VAL A 274 -75.78 -11.47 -23.16
C VAL A 274 -76.91 -11.93 -24.16
N PRO A 275 -77.36 -13.21 -24.40
CA PRO A 275 -76.73 -14.53 -24.67
C PRO A 275 -77.33 -15.38 -25.85
N ALA A 276 -76.50 -16.11 -26.63
CA ALA A 276 -76.84 -17.42 -27.27
C ALA A 276 -75.57 -18.09 -27.86
N ALA A 277 -75.01 -19.19 -27.34
CA ALA A 277 -75.45 -20.60 -27.44
C ALA A 277 -74.86 -21.41 -28.64
N ARG A 278 -73.94 -22.34 -28.29
CA ARG A 278 -73.45 -23.62 -28.91
C ARG A 278 -74.25 -24.25 -30.09
N PRO A 279 -73.67 -25.17 -30.92
CA PRO A 279 -72.65 -26.18 -30.52
C PRO A 279 -71.52 -26.61 -31.51
N ALA A 280 -70.45 -27.14 -30.90
CA ALA A 280 -69.57 -28.27 -31.28
C ALA A 280 -69.33 -28.70 -32.76
N GLN A 281 -68.05 -28.91 -33.11
CA GLN A 281 -67.46 -30.27 -33.24
C GLN A 281 -65.91 -30.27 -33.28
N VAL A 282 -65.33 -31.43 -32.93
CA VAL A 282 -63.90 -31.86 -32.99
C VAL A 282 -63.77 -32.95 -34.09
N PRO A 283 -62.61 -33.55 -34.49
CA PRO A 283 -61.26 -33.56 -33.85
C PRO A 283 -59.98 -33.63 -34.76
N ASN A 284 -58.82 -33.65 -34.10
CA ASN A 284 -57.54 -34.34 -34.45
C ASN A 284 -56.63 -33.79 -35.60
N VAL A 285 -55.32 -33.58 -35.36
CA VAL A 285 -54.10 -34.35 -35.80
C VAL A 285 -52.85 -33.72 -35.06
N ALA A 286 -51.63 -34.28 -35.16
CA ALA A 286 -50.52 -34.14 -34.19
C ALA A 286 -49.14 -33.59 -34.70
N ALA A 287 -48.28 -33.25 -33.73
CA ALA A 287 -46.81 -33.49 -33.63
C ALA A 287 -45.70 -32.52 -34.15
N LYS A 288 -44.99 -31.89 -33.18
CA LYS A 288 -43.49 -31.77 -32.99
C LYS A 288 -42.59 -30.95 -33.98
N PRO A 289 -41.29 -30.60 -33.65
CA PRO A 289 -40.57 -30.52 -32.33
C PRO A 289 -39.52 -29.37 -32.09
N ALA A 290 -39.23 -29.05 -30.80
CA ALA A 290 -37.92 -28.76 -30.12
C ALA A 290 -36.97 -27.59 -30.55
N PRO A 291 -35.89 -27.22 -29.79
CA PRO A 291 -35.44 -27.56 -28.40
C PRO A 291 -35.41 -26.33 -27.41
N GLY A 292 -35.38 -26.46 -26.06
CA GLY A 292 -34.22 -26.68 -25.13
C GLY A 292 -33.59 -25.32 -24.71
N VAL A 293 -33.33 -24.90 -23.46
CA VAL A 293 -32.83 -25.48 -22.16
C VAL A 293 -33.24 -24.48 -21.02
N GLY A 294 -33.31 -24.77 -19.71
CA GLY A 294 -33.21 -26.06 -19.00
C GLY A 294 -32.78 -26.09 -17.50
N SER A 295 -32.56 -24.97 -16.77
CA SER A 295 -32.01 -24.96 -15.39
C SER A 295 -32.89 -24.28 -14.33
N GLY A 296 -32.97 -24.87 -13.12
CA GLY A 296 -33.52 -24.22 -11.93
C GLY A 296 -32.42 -23.89 -10.92
N SER A 297 -32.62 -22.83 -10.13
CA SER A 297 -31.75 -22.43 -9.02
C SER A 297 -32.59 -22.28 -7.74
N SER A 298 -32.43 -23.22 -6.82
CA SER A 298 -32.88 -23.05 -5.45
C SER A 298 -32.00 -21.98 -4.79
N GLN A 299 -32.60 -20.97 -4.15
CA GLN A 299 -31.82 -20.03 -3.34
C GLN A 299 -31.29 -20.75 -2.08
N PRO A 300 -30.00 -20.57 -1.71
CA PRO A 300 -29.48 -21.04 -0.44
C PRO A 300 -30.17 -20.30 0.71
N THR A 301 -30.47 -21.02 1.79
CA THR A 301 -31.27 -20.49 2.93
C THR A 301 -30.55 -20.59 4.27
N THR A 302 -29.31 -21.07 4.30
CA THR A 302 -28.51 -21.23 5.52
C THR A 302 -27.14 -20.55 5.43
N LEU A 303 -26.58 -20.15 6.59
CA LEU A 303 -25.33 -19.38 6.67
C LEU A 303 -24.10 -20.12 6.11
N GLU A 304 -24.03 -21.44 6.27
CA GLU A 304 -22.95 -22.27 5.71
C GLU A 304 -23.04 -22.38 4.18
N GLU A 305 -24.25 -22.39 3.61
CA GLU A 305 -24.45 -22.32 2.15
C GLU A 305 -24.02 -20.96 1.59
N LEU A 306 -24.25 -19.85 2.32
CA LEU A 306 -23.80 -18.51 1.90
C LEU A 306 -22.27 -18.38 1.94
N TYR A 307 -21.61 -18.91 2.98
CA TYR A 307 -20.15 -18.94 3.05
C TYR A 307 -19.53 -19.79 1.92
N THR A 308 -20.13 -20.96 1.65
CA THR A 308 -19.70 -21.85 0.55
C THR A 308 -19.91 -21.19 -0.82
N ALA A 309 -21.04 -20.50 -1.02
CA ALA A 309 -21.33 -19.76 -2.25
C ALA A 309 -20.36 -18.57 -2.46
N HIS A 310 -19.97 -17.87 -1.40
CA HIS A 310 -18.93 -16.83 -1.47
C HIS A 310 -17.58 -17.41 -1.91
N GLN A 311 -17.14 -18.53 -1.32
CA GLN A 311 -15.87 -19.17 -1.70
C GLN A 311 -15.89 -19.68 -3.16
N GLN A 312 -17.06 -20.01 -3.70
CA GLN A 312 -17.25 -20.41 -5.10
C GLN A 312 -17.50 -19.22 -6.06
N GLY A 313 -17.35 -17.98 -5.60
CA GLY A 313 -17.43 -16.78 -6.43
C GLY A 313 -18.84 -16.36 -6.86
N ALA A 314 -19.89 -16.82 -6.16
CA ALA A 314 -21.25 -16.40 -6.44
C ALA A 314 -21.52 -14.96 -5.98
N GLN A 315 -22.24 -14.17 -6.78
CA GLN A 315 -22.68 -12.83 -6.38
C GLN A 315 -23.76 -12.91 -5.31
N LEU A 316 -23.41 -12.52 -4.09
CA LEU A 316 -24.32 -12.38 -2.95
C LEU A 316 -25.03 -11.03 -2.98
N THR A 317 -26.27 -10.97 -2.46
CA THR A 317 -26.98 -9.69 -2.29
C THR A 317 -26.38 -8.88 -1.14
N PRO A 318 -26.55 -7.54 -1.09
CA PRO A 318 -26.02 -6.72 0.00
C PRO A 318 -26.44 -7.19 1.40
N GLU A 319 -27.67 -7.67 1.58
CA GLU A 319 -28.15 -8.24 2.84
C GLU A 319 -27.44 -9.54 3.21
N GLN A 320 -27.17 -10.42 2.24
CA GLN A 320 -26.44 -11.67 2.46
C GLN A 320 -24.97 -11.42 2.83
N THR A 321 -24.32 -10.46 2.16
CA THR A 321 -22.96 -10.02 2.49
C THR A 321 -22.89 -9.42 3.89
N GLN A 322 -23.89 -8.64 4.29
CA GLN A 322 -23.97 -8.07 5.65
C GLN A 322 -24.14 -9.16 6.72
N GLN A 323 -24.98 -10.18 6.46
CA GLN A 323 -25.13 -11.33 7.35
C GLN A 323 -23.84 -12.16 7.47
N LEU A 324 -23.11 -12.35 6.37
CA LEU A 324 -21.84 -13.08 6.37
C LEU A 324 -20.75 -12.33 7.16
N ASN A 325 -20.63 -11.02 6.97
CA ASN A 325 -19.68 -10.18 7.71
C ASN A 325 -20.00 -10.13 9.22
N ALA A 326 -21.29 -10.14 9.58
CA ALA A 326 -21.74 -10.22 10.99
C ALA A 326 -21.43 -11.58 11.64
N PHE A 327 -21.26 -12.65 10.85
CA PHE A 327 -20.85 -13.97 11.33
C PHE A 327 -19.31 -14.06 11.45
N LEU A 328 -18.57 -13.64 10.43
CA LEU A 328 -17.10 -13.65 10.44
C LEU A 328 -16.51 -12.79 11.58
N SER A 329 -17.12 -11.64 11.88
CA SER A 329 -16.70 -10.77 13.00
C SER A 329 -16.89 -11.40 14.40
N GLN A 330 -17.76 -12.41 14.55
CA GLN A 330 -17.92 -13.14 15.82
C GLN A 330 -16.89 -14.26 16.00
N GLY A 331 -16.23 -14.71 14.93
CA GLY A 331 -15.22 -15.77 14.99
C GLY A 331 -13.86 -15.33 15.56
N ASN A 332 -13.56 -14.03 15.59
CA ASN A 332 -12.23 -13.50 15.92
C ASN A 332 -12.02 -13.24 17.44
N ALA A 333 -12.72 -14.00 18.29
CA ALA A 333 -12.74 -13.84 19.75
C ALA A 333 -12.02 -14.96 20.53
N ASN A 334 -11.20 -15.78 19.85
CA ASN A 334 -10.23 -16.66 20.49
C ASN A 334 -8.83 -16.08 20.31
N GLY A 335 -8.30 -15.47 21.38
CA GLY A 335 -6.94 -15.00 21.40
C GLY A 335 -5.97 -16.15 21.64
N ASP A 336 -4.99 -16.30 20.75
CA ASP A 336 -3.72 -16.95 21.01
C ASP A 336 -2.63 -16.21 20.22
N CYS A 337 -1.45 -16.04 20.83
CA CYS A 337 -0.27 -15.34 20.29
C CYS A 337 -0.46 -13.87 19.89
N GLN A 338 -0.50 -12.98 20.89
CA GLN A 338 0.13 -11.66 20.73
C GLN A 338 1.66 -11.82 20.84
N VAL A 339 2.40 -11.25 19.90
CA VAL A 339 3.82 -10.90 20.05
C VAL A 339 3.88 -9.37 20.08
N MET A 340 4.67 -8.82 21.00
CA MET A 340 4.83 -7.37 21.18
C MET A 340 5.75 -6.76 20.12
#